data_AF-A0A5Q0CF45-F1
#
_entry.id   AF-A0A5Q0CF45-F1
#
_cell.length_a   1.000
_cell.length_b   1.000
_cell.length_c   1.000
_cell.angle_alpha   90.00
_cell.angle_beta   90.00
_cell.angle_gamma   90.00
#
_symmetry.space_group_name_H-M   'P 1'
#
loop_
_entity.id
_entity.type
_entity.pdbx_description
1 polymer ?
#
loop_
_entity_poly.entity_id
_entity_poly.type
_entity_poly.pdbx_seq_one_letter_code
_entity_poly.pdbx_strand_id
1 'polypeptide(L)'
;MMDAVLQQIVNDALTKGPTSLVPRHVALRRPIDIVNSRVLSAHDKRAILAAWASDYYAVGSEPSLRKIPGTPEPVTVDEVHSALLELDRRFSI
;
A
#
# COMPACT_ATOMS: atom_id res chain seq x y z
N MET A 1 23.69 16.84 -9.06
CA MET A 1 23.10 15.64 -9.70
C MET A 1 22.44 14.74 -8.66
N MET A 2 23.13 14.38 -7.56
CA MET A 2 22.55 13.56 -6.46
C MET A 2 21.30 14.18 -5.81
N ASP A 3 21.27 15.50 -5.58
CA ASP A 3 20.12 16.17 -4.96
C ASP A 3 18.85 16.08 -5.80
N ALA A 4 18.96 16.14 -7.13
CA ALA A 4 17.81 16.04 -8.02
C ALA A 4 17.18 14.63 -7.98
N VAL A 5 18.02 13.58 -7.90
CA VAL A 5 17.56 12.19 -7.78
C VAL A 5 16.89 11.96 -6.42
N LEU A 6 17.48 12.47 -5.34
CA LEU A 6 16.92 12.39 -4.00
C LEU A 6 15.58 13.11 -3.90
N GLN A 7 15.49 14.33 -4.43
CA GLN A 7 14.23 15.09 -4.47
C GLN A 7 13.16 14.38 -5.31
N GLN A 8 13.54 13.76 -6.42
CA GLN A 8 12.60 12.96 -7.22
C GLN A 8 12.10 11.74 -6.47
N ILE A 9 12.97 11.02 -5.72
CA ILE A 9 12.56 9.88 -4.88
C ILE A 9 11.61 10.34 -3.77
N VAL A 10 11.90 11.48 -3.13
CA VAL A 10 11.03 12.06 -2.10
C VAL A 10 9.68 12.42 -2.70
N ASN A 11 9.64 13.12 -3.84
CA ASN A 11 8.39 13.47 -4.51
C ASN A 11 7.60 12.25 -4.98
N ASP A 12 8.26 11.22 -5.47
CA ASP A 12 7.64 9.94 -5.83
C ASP A 12 7.06 9.24 -4.59
N ALA A 13 7.77 9.26 -3.46
CA ALA A 13 7.31 8.69 -2.19
C ALA A 13 6.11 9.47 -1.63
N LEU A 14 6.13 10.81 -1.74
CA LEU A 14 5.01 11.66 -1.35
C LEU A 14 3.78 11.44 -2.24
N THR A 15 3.99 11.26 -3.55
CA THR A 15 2.90 11.09 -4.53
C THR A 15 2.31 9.68 -4.49
N LYS A 16 3.15 8.65 -4.34
CA LYS A 16 2.74 7.24 -4.35
C LYS A 16 2.44 6.71 -2.95
N GLY A 17 2.76 7.47 -1.90
CA GLY A 17 2.71 7.01 -0.51
C GLY A 17 3.62 5.80 -0.28
N PRO A 18 3.30 4.92 0.68
CA PRO A 18 4.12 3.74 0.99
C PRO A 18 4.10 2.68 -0.10
N THR A 19 3.25 2.82 -1.12
CA THR A 19 3.36 2.04 -2.35
C THR A 19 4.70 2.27 -3.07
N SER A 20 5.47 3.31 -2.72
CA SER A 20 6.88 3.48 -3.13
C SER A 20 7.82 2.38 -2.61
N LEU A 21 7.45 1.66 -1.54
CA LEU A 21 8.17 0.49 -1.04
C LEU A 21 8.02 -0.75 -1.93
N VAL A 22 7.09 -0.70 -2.90
CA VAL A 22 6.84 -1.79 -3.84
C VAL A 22 7.88 -1.72 -4.97
N PRO A 23 8.63 -2.81 -5.26
CA PRO A 23 9.55 -2.83 -6.39
C PRO A 23 8.81 -2.52 -7.70
N ARG A 24 9.45 -1.76 -8.60
CA ARG A 24 8.85 -1.18 -9.84
C ARG A 24 8.17 -2.17 -10.80
N HIS A 25 8.25 -3.47 -10.57
CA HIS A 25 7.68 -4.53 -11.40
C HIS A 25 6.63 -5.41 -10.69
N VAL A 26 6.24 -5.06 -9.46
CA VAL A 26 5.23 -5.83 -8.71
C VAL A 26 3.89 -5.09 -8.79
N ALA A 27 2.95 -5.63 -9.56
CA ALA A 27 1.60 -5.09 -9.65
C ALA A 27 0.76 -5.60 -8.46
N LEU A 28 0.71 -4.82 -7.39
CA LEU A 28 -0.18 -5.06 -6.24
C LEU A 28 -1.54 -4.44 -6.55
N ARG A 29 -2.51 -5.27 -6.92
CA ARG A 29 -3.85 -4.83 -7.35
C ARG A 29 -4.83 -4.85 -6.20
N ARG A 30 -4.68 -5.81 -5.30
CA ARG A 30 -5.54 -6.05 -4.14
C ARG A 30 -4.70 -6.14 -2.86
N PRO A 31 -5.28 -5.85 -1.67
CA PRO A 31 -4.58 -5.96 -0.40
C PRO A 31 -3.92 -7.32 -0.16
N ILE A 32 -4.56 -8.40 -0.61
CA ILE A 32 -4.02 -9.76 -0.46
C ILE A 32 -2.73 -9.99 -1.27
N ASP A 33 -2.51 -9.25 -2.36
CA ASP A 33 -1.28 -9.32 -3.15
C ASP A 33 -0.07 -8.86 -2.32
N ILE A 34 -0.27 -7.87 -1.44
CA ILE A 34 0.76 -7.37 -0.52
C ILE A 34 1.15 -8.49 0.45
N VAL A 35 0.16 -9.17 1.03
CA VAL A 35 0.38 -10.29 1.96
C VAL A 35 1.12 -11.44 1.28
N ASN A 36 0.74 -11.76 0.03
CA ASN A 36 1.31 -12.85 -0.77
C ASN A 36 2.66 -12.51 -1.40
N SER A 37 3.08 -11.24 -1.38
CA SER A 37 4.36 -10.82 -1.92
C SER A 37 5.52 -11.56 -1.23
N ARG A 38 6.40 -12.16 -2.05
CA ARG A 38 7.61 -12.86 -1.57
C ARG A 38 8.81 -11.93 -1.37
N VAL A 39 8.71 -10.69 -1.87
CA VAL A 39 9.82 -9.73 -1.87
C VAL A 39 9.70 -8.66 -0.79
N LEU A 40 8.55 -8.56 -0.13
CA LEU A 40 8.30 -7.60 0.95
C LEU A 40 8.52 -8.27 2.31
N SER A 41 9.15 -7.54 3.24
CA SER A 41 9.21 -7.97 4.64
C SER A 41 7.83 -7.89 5.30
N ALA A 42 7.62 -8.57 6.42
CA ALA A 42 6.36 -8.49 7.16
C ALA A 42 6.06 -7.04 7.62
N HIS A 43 7.10 -6.29 8.00
CA HIS A 43 6.95 -4.90 8.41
C HIS A 43 6.56 -3.99 7.23
N ASP A 44 7.18 -4.15 6.06
CA ASP A 44 6.81 -3.38 4.86
C ASP A 44 5.37 -3.67 4.44
N LYS A 45 4.96 -4.94 4.50
CA LYS A 45 3.57 -5.34 4.23
C LYS A 45 2.60 -4.62 5.17
N ARG A 46 2.91 -4.59 6.48
CA ARG A 46 2.08 -3.90 7.48
C ARG A 46 2.03 -2.41 7.21
N ALA A 47 3.16 -1.77 6.91
CA ALA A 47 3.24 -0.34 6.63
C ALA A 47 2.42 0.05 5.38
N ILE A 48 2.51 -0.72 4.30
CA ILE A 48 1.74 -0.49 3.07
C ILE A 48 0.24 -0.67 3.36
N LEU A 49 -0.16 -1.76 4.01
CA LEU A 49 -1.56 -2.03 4.33
C LEU A 49 -2.15 -1.00 5.29
N ALA A 50 -1.41 -0.57 6.31
CA ALA A 50 -1.85 0.47 7.25
C ALA A 50 -2.13 1.80 6.53
N ALA A 51 -1.30 2.15 5.56
CA ALA A 51 -1.56 3.35 4.78
C ALA A 51 -2.71 3.21 3.80
N TRP A 52 -2.93 2.03 3.20
CA TRP A 52 -4.12 1.78 2.40
C TRP A 52 -5.40 1.93 3.23
N ALA A 53 -5.36 1.63 4.52
CA ALA A 53 -6.49 1.83 5.43
C ALA A 53 -6.75 3.32 5.76
N SER A 54 -5.77 4.20 5.57
CA SER A 54 -5.87 5.63 5.89
C SER A 54 -6.98 6.34 5.09
N ASP A 55 -7.68 7.26 5.74
CA ASP A 55 -8.67 8.14 5.10
C ASP A 55 -8.06 9.05 4.03
N TYR A 56 -6.73 9.18 3.98
CA TYR A 56 -6.04 9.85 2.88
C TYR A 56 -6.43 9.30 1.51
N TYR A 57 -6.72 8.00 1.42
CA TYR A 57 -7.18 7.36 0.18
C TYR A 57 -8.69 7.19 0.10
N ALA A 58 -9.47 7.73 1.04
CA ALA A 58 -10.93 7.62 1.02
C ALA A 58 -11.52 8.22 -0.25
N VAL A 59 -12.48 7.52 -0.86
CA VAL A 59 -13.25 8.08 -1.98
C VAL A 59 -14.27 9.08 -1.41
N GLY A 60 -14.37 10.26 -2.03
CA GLY A 60 -15.32 11.29 -1.61
C GLY A 60 -16.76 10.76 -1.60
N SER A 61 -17.47 10.96 -0.49
CA SER A 61 -18.83 10.44 -0.27
C SER A 61 -18.97 8.91 -0.18
N GLU A 62 -17.87 8.16 -0.28
CA GLU A 62 -17.84 6.69 -0.17
C GLU A 62 -16.72 6.26 0.81
N PRO A 63 -16.87 6.53 2.13
CA PRO A 63 -15.80 6.34 3.12
C PRO A 63 -15.34 4.89 3.31
N SER A 64 -16.14 3.91 2.85
CA SER A 64 -15.79 2.49 2.86
C SER A 64 -14.80 2.10 1.76
N LEU A 65 -14.58 2.95 0.76
CA LEU A 65 -13.67 2.70 -0.35
C LEU A 65 -12.37 3.48 -0.23
N ARG A 66 -11.31 2.89 -0.80
CA ARG A 66 -9.96 3.42 -0.87
C ARG A 66 -9.48 3.42 -2.32
N LYS A 67 -9.17 4.60 -2.87
CA LYS A 67 -8.59 4.73 -4.22
C LYS A 67 -7.08 4.88 -4.12
N ILE A 68 -6.38 3.77 -4.28
CA ILE A 68 -4.92 3.73 -4.26
C ILE A 68 -4.37 4.06 -5.66
N PRO A 69 -3.39 4.98 -5.78
CA PRO A 69 -2.70 5.21 -7.04
C PRO A 69 -2.07 3.92 -7.58
N GLY A 70 -2.40 3.56 -8.82
CA GLY A 70 -1.87 2.36 -9.48
C GLY A 70 -2.70 1.09 -9.32
N THR A 71 -3.75 1.06 -8.48
CA THR A 71 -4.73 -0.03 -8.49
C THR A 71 -5.78 0.21 -9.57
N PRO A 72 -6.24 -0.86 -10.27
CA PRO A 72 -7.24 -0.71 -11.33
C PRO A 72 -8.56 -0.16 -10.79
N GLU A 73 -8.96 -0.58 -9.59
CA GLU A 73 -10.24 -0.26 -8.96
C GLU A 73 -10.04 0.17 -7.50
N PRO A 74 -10.98 0.93 -6.91
CA PRO A 74 -11.01 1.13 -5.46
C PRO A 74 -11.10 -0.20 -4.71
N VAL A 75 -10.48 -0.27 -3.55
CA VAL A 75 -10.56 -1.42 -2.64
C VAL A 75 -11.37 -1.04 -1.41
N THR A 76 -12.04 -2.00 -0.76
CA THR A 76 -12.78 -1.69 0.47
C THR A 76 -11.85 -1.63 1.66
N VAL A 77 -12.16 -0.80 2.65
CA VAL A 77 -11.43 -0.77 3.93
C VAL A 77 -11.49 -2.14 4.63
N ASP A 78 -12.59 -2.88 4.48
CA ASP A 78 -12.75 -4.23 5.01
C ASP A 78 -11.79 -5.24 4.36
N GLU A 79 -11.50 -5.10 3.06
CA GLU A 79 -10.52 -5.94 2.38
C GLU A 79 -9.10 -5.64 2.88
N VAL A 80 -8.78 -4.38 3.14
CA VAL A 80 -7.49 -3.98 3.73
C VAL A 80 -7.36 -4.56 5.13
N HIS A 81 -8.42 -4.48 5.95
CA HIS A 81 -8.44 -5.05 7.30
C HIS A 81 -8.29 -6.58 7.26
N SER A 82 -9.00 -7.25 6.34
CA SER A 82 -8.89 -8.70 6.15
C SER A 82 -7.45 -9.12 5.81
N ALA A 83 -6.76 -8.34 4.98
CA ALA A 83 -5.36 -8.57 4.65
C ALA A 83 -4.41 -8.30 5.83
N LEU A 84 -4.67 -7.30 6.67
CA LEU A 84 -3.93 -7.07 7.91
C LEU A 84 -4.08 -8.25 8.88
N LEU A 85 -5.30 -8.75 9.08
CA LEU A 85 -5.54 -9.92 9.94
C LEU A 85 -4.85 -11.18 9.40
N GLU A 86 -4.86 -11.37 8.08
CA GLU A 86 -4.11 -12.47 7.44
C GLU A 86 -2.61 -12.32 7.65
N LEU A 87 -2.07 -11.10 7.53
CA LEU A 87 -0.66 -10.81 7.77
C LEU A 87 -0.28 -11.15 9.21
N ASP A 88 -1.04 -10.65 10.19
CA ASP A 88 -0.79 -10.86 11.61
C ASP A 88 -0.85 -12.37 11.95
N ARG A 89 -1.79 -13.11 11.34
CA ARG A 89 -1.85 -14.57 11.48
C ARG A 89 -0.60 -15.28 10.94
N ARG A 90 -0.06 -14.86 9.79
CA ARG A 90 1.11 -15.50 9.15
C ARG A 90 2.42 -15.20 9.84
N PHE A 91 2.56 -14.02 10.43
CA PHE A 91 3.84 -13.52 10.94
C PHE A 91 3.86 -13.31 12.45
N SER A 92 2.74 -13.49 13.17
CA SER A 92 2.63 -13.33 14.63
C SER A 92 3.12 -11.96 15.11
N ILE A 93 2.73 -10.91 14.38
CA ILE A 93 3.04 -9.49 14.64
C ILE A 93 1.77 -8.67 14.89
#